data_AF-N9LZ75-F1
#
_entry.id   AF-N9LZ75-F1
#
_cell.length_a   1.000
_cell.length_b   1.000
_cell.length_c   1.000
_cell.angle_alpha   90.00
_cell.angle_beta   90.00
_cell.angle_gamma   90.00
#
_symmetry.space_group_name_H-M   'P 1'
#
loop_
_entity.id
_entity.type
_entity.pdbx_description
1 polymer ?
#
loop_
_entity_poly.entity_id
_entity_poly.type
_entity_poly.pdbx_seq_one_letter_code
_entity_poly.pdbx_strand_id
1 'polypeptide(L)'
;MGWFTQFGNINSSAIASATQQPKPQEKPKSVQPKPEPKKSTPTPHWYKQKSEEVENHLKHIALMKLQLTKNLKDLQSQNGGHLWIDTDFIEPATETLQASLTQIQDLENRLQVLKLTYQDHL
;
A
#
# COMPACT_ATOMS: atom_id res chain seq x y z
N MET A 1 -1.17 25.36 16.98
CA MET A 1 -0.54 25.58 15.66
C MET A 1 -0.90 24.39 14.77
N GLY A 2 -2.08 24.41 14.16
CA GLY A 2 -2.54 23.35 13.25
C GLY A 2 -2.39 23.81 11.81
N TRP A 3 -1.74 23.01 10.97
CA TRP A 3 -1.53 23.32 9.56
C TRP A 3 -2.40 22.37 8.73
N PHE A 4 -3.40 22.95 8.08
CA PHE A 4 -4.25 22.29 7.09
C PHE A 4 -3.54 22.25 5.74
N THR A 5 -3.64 21.10 5.07
CA THR A 5 -3.22 20.87 3.69
C THR A 5 -4.16 21.57 2.71
N GLN A 6 -3.63 22.23 1.68
CA GLN A 6 -4.41 22.57 0.49
C GLN A 6 -3.57 22.38 -0.78
N PHE A 7 -4.07 21.51 -1.66
CA PHE A 7 -3.58 21.30 -3.03
C PHE A 7 -4.13 22.37 -3.96
N GLY A 8 -3.33 22.77 -4.95
CA GLY A 8 -3.80 23.60 -6.07
C GLY A 8 -2.67 24.09 -6.96
N ASN A 9 -2.14 23.22 -7.83
CA ASN A 9 -1.31 23.65 -8.95
C ASN A 9 -2.17 23.70 -10.21
N ILE A 10 -2.51 24.91 -10.64
CA ILE A 10 -2.94 25.24 -12.00
C ILE A 10 -2.39 26.62 -12.32
N ASN A 11 -1.20 26.66 -12.91
CA ASN A 11 -0.74 27.82 -13.68
C ASN A 11 -1.28 27.70 -15.10
N SER A 12 -2.39 28.38 -15.38
CA SER A 12 -2.74 28.78 -16.74
C SER A 12 -2.05 30.10 -17.05
N SER A 13 -1.25 30.08 -18.10
CA SER A 13 -0.57 31.20 -18.72
C SER A 13 -1.54 32.26 -19.25
N ALA A 14 -1.26 33.50 -18.87
CA ALA A 14 -1.38 34.75 -19.61
C ALA A 14 -2.66 35.05 -20.42
N ILE A 15 -3.31 36.17 -20.09
CA ILE A 15 -3.79 37.13 -21.09
C ILE A 15 -4.03 38.52 -20.46
N ALA A 16 -3.40 39.52 -21.06
CA ALA A 16 -3.56 40.94 -20.78
C ALA A 16 -4.91 41.45 -21.33
N SER A 17 -5.50 42.41 -20.62
CA SER A 17 -6.74 43.10 -21.00
C SER A 17 -6.51 44.14 -22.10
N ALA A 18 -7.36 44.13 -23.13
CA ALA A 18 -7.69 45.32 -23.91
C ALA A 18 -9.19 45.30 -24.28
N THR A 19 -9.88 46.23 -23.64
CA THR A 19 -11.27 46.71 -23.68
C THR A 19 -12.13 46.40 -24.91
N GLN A 20 -13.32 45.85 -24.70
CA GLN A 20 -14.48 45.95 -25.62
C GLN A 20 -15.75 46.40 -24.86
N GLN A 21 -16.47 47.36 -25.46
CA GLN A 21 -17.80 47.87 -25.07
C GLN A 21 -18.92 46.82 -25.27
N PRO A 22 -20.11 46.99 -24.64
CA PRO A 22 -21.04 45.89 -24.37
C PRO A 22 -22.12 45.67 -25.46
N LYS A 23 -22.55 44.41 -25.61
CA LYS A 23 -23.79 43.97 -26.32
C LYS A 23 -24.59 43.00 -25.41
N PRO A 24 -25.89 42.74 -25.68
CA PRO A 24 -26.94 42.65 -24.65
C PRO A 24 -26.99 41.30 -23.94
N GLN A 25 -27.47 41.32 -22.69
CA GLN A 25 -27.63 40.19 -21.78
C GLN A 25 -28.39 39.00 -22.41
N GLU A 26 -27.70 37.88 -22.60
CA GLU A 26 -28.35 36.56 -22.66
C GLU A 26 -28.57 36.03 -21.24
N LYS A 27 -29.78 35.53 -20.97
CA LYS A 27 -30.16 34.83 -19.74
C LYS A 27 -29.12 33.75 -19.39
N PRO A 28 -28.72 33.58 -18.11
CA PRO A 28 -27.77 32.54 -17.75
C PRO A 28 -28.39 31.16 -17.99
N LYS A 29 -27.77 30.38 -18.87
CA LYS A 29 -28.01 28.94 -18.99
C LYS A 29 -27.70 28.29 -17.64
N SER A 30 -28.69 27.58 -17.09
CA SER A 30 -28.55 26.72 -15.91
C SER A 30 -27.35 25.79 -16.11
N VAL A 31 -26.31 25.95 -15.30
CA VAL A 31 -25.17 25.03 -15.23
C VAL A 31 -25.70 23.72 -14.65
N GLN A 32 -25.95 22.72 -15.51
CA GLN A 32 -26.23 21.37 -15.03
C GLN A 32 -24.98 20.84 -14.31
N PRO A 33 -25.12 20.23 -13.11
CA PRO A 33 -24.01 19.61 -12.44
C PRO A 33 -23.46 18.46 -13.31
N LYS A 34 -22.14 18.48 -13.50
CA LYS A 34 -21.38 17.40 -14.15
C LYS A 34 -21.67 16.10 -13.37
N PRO A 35 -22.10 15.00 -14.03
CA PRO A 35 -22.39 13.77 -13.32
C PRO A 35 -21.09 13.25 -12.66
N GLU A 36 -21.16 13.01 -11.35
CA GLU A 36 -20.09 12.35 -10.62
C GLU A 36 -19.80 10.98 -11.25
N PRO A 37 -18.53 10.54 -11.34
CA PRO A 37 -18.20 9.23 -11.86
C PRO A 37 -18.85 8.18 -10.95
N LYS A 38 -19.82 7.44 -11.50
CA LYS A 38 -20.45 6.31 -10.82
C LYS A 38 -19.35 5.33 -10.43
N LYS A 39 -19.10 5.14 -9.13
CA LYS A 39 -18.33 4.01 -8.62
C LYS A 39 -19.04 2.74 -9.10
N SER A 40 -18.59 2.16 -10.20
CA SER A 40 -19.07 0.85 -10.62
C SER A 40 -18.62 -0.16 -9.58
N THR A 41 -19.56 -0.90 -9.02
CA THR A 41 -19.27 -2.04 -8.14
C THR A 41 -18.31 -2.99 -8.86
N PRO A 42 -17.23 -3.45 -8.21
CA PRO A 42 -16.27 -4.35 -8.84
C PRO A 42 -16.98 -5.63 -9.33
N THR A 43 -16.54 -6.15 -10.47
CA THR A 43 -17.13 -7.36 -11.06
C THR A 43 -16.58 -8.62 -10.37
N PRO A 44 -17.32 -9.76 -10.40
CA PRO A 44 -16.81 -11.03 -9.86
C PRO A 44 -15.44 -11.43 -10.43
N HIS A 45 -15.19 -11.15 -11.71
CA HIS A 45 -13.88 -11.37 -12.33
C HIS A 45 -12.76 -10.57 -11.64
N TRP A 46 -13.02 -9.32 -11.25
CA TRP A 46 -12.05 -8.49 -10.55
C TRP A 46 -11.69 -9.08 -9.18
N TYR A 47 -12.69 -9.53 -8.42
CA TYR A 47 -12.45 -10.19 -7.12
C TYR A 47 -11.65 -11.48 -7.28
N LYS A 48 -11.90 -12.23 -8.36
CA LYS A 48 -11.18 -13.47 -8.64
C LYS A 48 -9.70 -13.20 -8.86
N GLN A 49 -9.41 -12.28 -9.77
CA GLN A 49 -8.05 -11.85 -10.06
C GLN A 49 -7.32 -11.36 -8.79
N LYS A 50 -8.00 -10.58 -7.95
CA LYS A 50 -7.41 -10.07 -6.70
C LYS A 50 -7.18 -11.17 -5.66
N SER A 51 -8.07 -12.15 -5.57
CA SER A 51 -7.86 -13.32 -4.70
C SER A 51 -6.64 -14.16 -5.13
N GLU A 52 -6.43 -14.33 -6.44
CA GLU A 52 -5.27 -15.05 -7.00
C GLU A 52 -3.95 -14.28 -6.78
N GLU A 53 -3.97 -12.96 -6.94
CA GLU A 53 -2.83 -12.08 -6.63
C GLU A 53 -2.41 -12.21 -5.15
N VAL A 54 -3.37 -12.14 -4.23
CA VAL A 54 -3.13 -12.33 -2.79
C VAL A 54 -2.58 -13.73 -2.50
N GLU A 55 -3.08 -14.77 -3.17
CA GLU A 55 -2.54 -16.13 -2.99
C GLU A 55 -1.08 -16.25 -3.42
N ASN A 56 -0.68 -15.60 -4.51
CA ASN A 56 0.71 -15.58 -4.94
C ASN A 56 1.61 -14.85 -3.93
N HIS A 57 1.15 -13.75 -3.34
CA HIS A 57 1.87 -13.08 -2.26
C HIS A 57 2.02 -13.95 -1.01
N LEU A 58 0.98 -14.70 -0.64
CA LEU A 58 1.05 -15.65 0.47
C LEU A 58 2.08 -16.77 0.22
N LYS A 59 2.18 -17.28 -1.01
CA LYS A 59 3.23 -18.25 -1.39
C LYS A 59 4.63 -17.66 -1.21
N HIS A 60 4.84 -16.40 -1.62
CA HIS A 60 6.12 -15.73 -1.45
C HIS A 60 6.44 -15.52 0.05
N ILE A 61 5.46 -15.09 0.85
CA ILE A 61 5.62 -14.94 2.30
C ILE A 61 6.03 -16.26 2.96
N ALA A 62 5.43 -17.38 2.57
CA ALA A 62 5.80 -18.69 3.11
C ALA A 62 7.29 -19.01 2.86
N LEU A 63 7.81 -18.69 1.68
CA LEU A 63 9.24 -18.85 1.35
C LEU A 63 10.12 -17.91 2.21
N MET A 64 9.73 -16.65 2.37
CA MET A 64 10.47 -15.71 3.22
C MET A 64 10.51 -16.15 4.69
N LYS A 65 9.38 -16.59 5.25
CA LYS A 65 9.32 -17.12 6.63
C LYS A 65 10.24 -18.33 6.80
N LEU A 66 10.26 -19.23 5.82
CA LEU A 66 11.13 -20.40 5.84
C LEU A 66 12.61 -19.97 5.88
N GLN A 67 13.01 -19.04 5.03
CA GLN A 67 14.39 -18.55 4.98
C GLN A 67 14.78 -17.81 6.27
N LEU A 68 13.92 -16.93 6.80
CA LEU A 68 14.19 -16.24 8.06
C LEU A 68 14.29 -17.21 9.25
N THR A 69 13.41 -18.21 9.30
CA THR A 69 13.44 -19.24 10.35
C THR A 69 14.73 -20.06 10.26
N LYS A 70 15.17 -20.40 9.04
CA LYS A 70 16.45 -21.07 8.82
C LYS A 70 17.61 -20.20 9.32
N ASN A 71 17.68 -18.94 8.90
CA ASN A 71 18.73 -18.01 9.31
C ASN A 71 18.78 -17.84 10.83
N LEU A 72 17.61 -17.77 11.50
CA LEU A 72 17.53 -17.66 12.94
C LEU A 72 18.10 -18.90 13.64
N LYS A 73 17.74 -20.11 13.16
CA LYS A 73 18.28 -21.37 13.69
C LYS A 73 19.78 -21.49 13.47
N ASP A 74 20.25 -21.13 12.28
CA ASP A 74 21.68 -21.16 11.94
C ASP A 74 22.46 -20.21 12.86
N LEU A 75 21.96 -18.99 13.09
CA LEU A 75 22.57 -18.02 14.00
C LEU A 75 22.56 -18.50 15.47
N GLN A 76 21.44 -19.01 15.95
CA GLN A 76 21.32 -19.53 17.32
C GLN A 76 22.23 -20.75 17.54
N SER A 77 22.42 -21.59 16.52
CA SER A 77 23.33 -22.74 16.58
C SER A 77 24.81 -22.34 16.69
N GLN A 78 25.17 -21.14 16.22
CA GLN A 78 26.54 -20.62 16.29
C GLN A 78 26.88 -20.03 17.66
N ASN A 79 25.87 -19.67 18.48
CA ASN A 79 26.01 -19.06 19.80
C ASN A 79 26.71 -19.95 20.86
N GLY A 80 27.11 -21.18 20.52
CA GLY A 80 27.81 -22.11 21.42
C GLY A 80 29.15 -22.67 20.91
N GLY A 81 29.59 -22.30 19.70
CA GLY A 81 30.68 -23.03 19.01
C GLY A 81 31.88 -22.18 18.55
N HIS A 82 31.74 -20.86 18.44
CA HIS A 82 32.76 -20.03 17.79
C HIS A 82 33.16 -18.81 18.62
N LEU A 83 34.32 -18.94 19.28
CA LEU A 83 35.04 -17.90 20.06
C LEU A 83 35.41 -16.62 19.27
N TRP A 84 35.11 -16.54 17.97
CA TRP A 84 35.51 -15.43 17.09
C TRP A 84 34.35 -14.55 16.62
N ILE A 85 33.11 -14.89 16.96
CA ILE A 85 31.95 -14.01 16.73
C ILE A 85 31.56 -13.46 18.09
N ASP A 86 31.76 -12.16 18.30
CA ASP A 86 31.36 -11.51 19.55
C ASP A 86 29.85 -11.67 19.73
N THR A 87 29.44 -12.06 20.94
CA THR A 87 28.03 -12.18 21.34
C THR A 87 27.26 -10.88 21.09
N ASP A 88 27.96 -9.74 21.13
CA ASP A 88 27.47 -8.39 20.84
C ASP A 88 26.95 -8.22 19.40
N PHE A 89 27.31 -9.13 18.47
CA PHE A 89 26.72 -9.18 17.12
C PHE A 89 25.60 -10.23 17.00
N ILE A 90 25.67 -11.32 17.78
CA ILE A 90 24.71 -12.43 17.70
C ILE A 90 23.36 -12.01 18.26
N GLU A 91 23.33 -11.29 19.39
CA GLU A 91 22.09 -10.83 20.01
C GLU A 91 21.31 -9.85 19.11
N PRO A 92 21.90 -8.74 18.61
CA PRO A 92 21.17 -7.81 17.73
C PRO A 92 20.71 -8.45 16.42
N ALA A 93 21.49 -9.37 15.86
CA ALA A 93 21.09 -10.10 14.65
C ALA A 93 19.92 -11.06 14.93
N THR A 94 19.91 -11.72 16.09
CA THR A 94 18.81 -12.59 16.53
C THR A 94 17.53 -11.78 16.73
N GLU A 95 17.61 -10.66 17.43
CA GLU A 95 16.47 -9.75 17.64
C GLU A 95 15.91 -9.22 16.32
N THR A 96 16.79 -8.82 15.39
CA THR A 96 16.37 -8.32 14.07
C THR A 96 15.64 -9.39 13.26
N LEU A 97 16.13 -10.64 13.29
CA LEU A 97 15.48 -11.76 12.60
C LEU A 97 14.12 -12.10 13.24
N GLN A 98 14.01 -12.08 14.57
CA GLN A 98 12.75 -12.29 15.29
C GLN A 98 11.72 -11.20 15.01
N ALA A 99 12.15 -9.94 15.00
CA ALA A 99 11.32 -8.80 14.64
C ALA A 99 10.81 -8.94 13.19
N SER A 100 11.69 -9.34 12.26
CA SER A 100 11.31 -9.58 10.86
C SER A 100 10.30 -10.72 10.72
N LEU A 101 10.46 -11.82 11.46
CA LEU A 101 9.47 -12.92 11.48
C LEU A 101 8.11 -12.45 11.99
N THR A 102 8.10 -11.61 13.03
CA THR A 102 6.86 -11.04 13.59
C THR A 102 6.15 -10.16 12.57
N GLN A 103 6.89 -9.29 11.85
CA GLN A 103 6.34 -8.44 10.80
C GLN A 103 5.77 -9.26 9.64
N ILE A 104 6.48 -10.30 9.21
CA ILE A 104 5.98 -11.17 8.13
C ILE A 104 4.73 -11.94 8.57
N GLN A 105 4.65 -12.38 9.83
CA GLN A 105 3.45 -13.00 10.37
C GLN A 105 2.24 -12.04 10.35
N ASP A 106 2.44 -10.77 10.72
CA ASP A 106 1.38 -9.75 10.62
C ASP A 106 0.91 -9.56 9.17
N LEU A 107 1.85 -9.44 8.22
CA LEU A 107 1.53 -9.31 6.80
C LEU A 107 0.77 -10.53 6.27
N GLU A 108 1.18 -11.74 6.67
CA GLU A 108 0.49 -12.98 6.32
C GLU A 108 -0.97 -12.96 6.81
N ASN A 109 -1.18 -12.63 8.08
CA ASN A 109 -2.51 -12.57 8.69
C ASN A 109 -3.42 -11.57 7.96
N ARG A 110 -2.88 -10.38 7.65
CA ARG A 110 -3.62 -9.33 6.92
C ARG A 110 -3.97 -9.75 5.50
N LEU A 111 -3.07 -10.44 4.81
CA LEU A 111 -3.34 -10.98 3.47
C LEU A 111 -4.34 -12.13 3.51
N GLN A 112 -4.34 -12.97 4.54
CA GLN A 112 -5.37 -14.00 4.72
C GLN A 112 -6.76 -13.37 4.87
N VAL A 113 -6.90 -12.34 5.70
CA VAL A 113 -8.17 -11.59 5.85
C VAL A 113 -8.58 -10.95 4.51
N LEU A 114 -7.63 -10.34 3.79
CA LEU A 114 -7.91 -9.74 2.49
C LEU A 114 -8.37 -10.78 1.45
N LYS A 115 -7.75 -11.97 1.44
CA LYS A 115 -8.16 -13.08 0.58
C LYS A 115 -9.60 -13.50 0.85
N LEU A 116 -9.96 -13.69 2.13
CA LEU A 116 -11.32 -14.04 2.54
C LEU A 116 -12.32 -12.97 2.12
N THR A 117 -11.98 -11.69 2.33
CA THR A 117 -12.82 -10.56 1.93
C THR A 117 -13.11 -10.56 0.42
N TYR A 118 -12.12 -10.90 -0.42
CA TYR A 118 -12.35 -11.02 -1.86
C TYR A 118 -13.16 -12.27 -2.23
N GLN A 119 -12.97 -13.37 -1.50
CA GLN A 119 -13.72 -14.60 -1.72
C GLN A 119 -15.20 -14.48 -1.34
N ASP A 120 -15.55 -13.65 -0.36
CA ASP A 120 -16.94 -13.35 0.01
C ASP A 120 -17.71 -12.60 -1.10
N HIS A 121 -16.99 -12.05 -2.10
CA HIS A 121 -17.54 -11.33 -3.23
C HIS A 121 -17.48 -12.11 -4.56
N LEU A 122 -17.09 -13.38 -4.52
CA LEU A 122 -17.06 -14.31 -5.66
C LEU A 122 -18.33 -15.15 -5.74
#